data_AF-A0A2G9RSN3-F1
#
_entry.id   AF-A0A2G9RSN3-F1
#
_cell.length_a   1.000
_cell.length_b   1.000
_cell.length_c   1.000
_cell.angle_alpha   90.00
_cell.angle_beta   90.00
_cell.angle_gamma   90.00
#
_symmetry.space_group_name_H-M   'P 1'
#
loop_
_entity.id
_entity.type
_entity.pdbx_description
1 polymer ?
#
loop_
_entity_poly.entity_id
_entity_poly.type
_entity_poly.pdbx_seq_one_letter_code
_entity_poly.pdbx_strand_id
1 'polypeptide(L)'
;IENLEKSLEDLLVRVDEFVGMLDMIRNDTSQVVNEKVPQIYTKAAEMRKLYQKIDLLEAFVKKVGGDVALMEEQVTQAETNLGTFPNPLKKIFQNLSASPLFSPTKAAASPRTQQVRHEPPTVFKTEDFFPTSS
;
A
#
# COMPACT_ATOMS: atom_id res chain seq x y z
N ILE A 1 6.10 12.33 -73.80
CA ILE A 1 6.84 11.12 -73.36
C ILE A 1 7.63 11.47 -72.12
N GLU A 2 8.53 12.46 -72.19
CA GLU A 2 9.31 12.97 -71.05
C GLU A 2 8.51 13.35 -69.78
N ASN A 3 7.37 14.04 -69.90
CA ASN A 3 6.55 14.40 -68.73
C ASN A 3 5.89 13.19 -68.05
N LEU A 4 5.63 12.12 -68.82
CA LEU A 4 5.11 10.86 -68.29
C LEU A 4 6.20 10.08 -67.56
N GLU A 5 7.41 10.06 -68.12
CA GLU A 5 8.59 9.43 -67.52
C GLU A 5 8.94 10.09 -66.18
N LYS A 6 8.95 11.43 -66.13
CA LYS A 6 9.15 12.18 -64.88
C LYS A 6 8.08 11.87 -63.84
N SER A 7 6.81 11.82 -64.25
CA SER A 7 5.70 11.50 -63.34
C SER A 7 5.77 10.06 -62.80
N LEU A 8 6.30 9.12 -63.60
CA LEU A 8 6.55 7.74 -63.19
C LEU A 8 7.69 7.68 -62.16
N GLU A 9 8.78 8.39 -62.40
CA GLU A 9 9.93 8.43 -61.49
C GLU A 9 9.56 9.06 -60.14
N ASP A 10 8.81 10.17 -60.15
CA ASP A 10 8.25 10.79 -58.94
C ASP A 10 7.29 9.85 -58.19
N LEU A 11 6.59 8.94 -58.90
CA LEU A 11 5.74 7.94 -58.26
C LEU A 11 6.57 6.80 -57.64
N LEU A 12 7.63 6.36 -58.31
CA LEU A 12 8.54 5.33 -57.80
C LEU A 12 9.23 5.80 -56.51
N VAL A 13 9.72 7.05 -56.47
CA VAL A 13 10.32 7.63 -55.26
C VAL A 13 9.31 7.66 -54.11
N ARG A 14 8.07 8.10 -54.37
CA ARG A 14 7.02 8.11 -53.34
C ARG A 14 6.69 6.72 -52.84
N VAL A 15 6.68 5.71 -53.70
CA VAL A 15 6.46 4.31 -53.28
C VAL A 15 7.58 3.84 -52.35
N ASP A 16 8.83 4.14 -52.67
CA ASP A 16 9.97 3.79 -51.80
C ASP A 16 9.87 4.48 -50.43
N GLU A 17 9.46 5.76 -50.40
CA GLU A 17 9.19 6.48 -49.16
C GLU A 17 8.05 5.84 -48.35
N PHE A 18 6.97 5.41 -49.00
CA PHE A 18 5.87 4.70 -48.34
C PHE A 18 6.33 3.36 -47.75
N VAL A 19 7.17 2.61 -48.45
CA VAL A 19 7.76 1.38 -47.93
C VAL A 19 8.62 1.67 -46.70
N GLY A 20 9.46 2.71 -46.74
CA GLY A 20 10.26 3.14 -45.59
C GLY A 20 9.40 3.51 -44.38
N MET A 21 8.29 4.23 -44.59
CA MET A 21 7.34 4.55 -43.51
C MET A 21 6.65 3.31 -42.93
N LEU A 22 6.28 2.35 -43.77
CA LEU A 22 5.68 1.09 -43.31
C LEU A 22 6.64 0.26 -42.48
N ASP A 23 7.92 0.21 -42.88
CA ASP A 23 8.95 -0.50 -42.12
C ASP A 23 9.18 0.14 -40.75
N MET A 24 9.21 1.48 -40.67
CA MET A 24 9.27 2.19 -39.38
C MET A 24 8.07 1.85 -38.50
N ILE A 25 6.84 1.95 -39.02
CA ILE A 25 5.63 1.62 -38.26
C ILE A 25 5.65 0.17 -37.77
N ARG A 26 6.08 -0.77 -38.64
CA ARG A 26 6.17 -2.19 -38.29
C ARG A 26 7.18 -2.41 -37.18
N ASN A 27 8.34 -1.77 -37.25
CA ASN A 27 9.37 -1.88 -36.22
C ASN A 27 8.88 -1.31 -34.89
N ASP A 28 8.30 -0.11 -34.89
CA ASP A 28 7.78 0.53 -33.68
C ASP A 28 6.65 -0.29 -33.04
N THR A 29 5.73 -0.79 -33.87
CA THR A 29 4.66 -1.68 -33.41
C THR A 29 5.24 -2.95 -32.78
N SER A 30 6.25 -3.55 -33.42
CA SER A 30 6.93 -4.74 -32.90
C SER A 30 7.61 -4.45 -31.56
N GLN A 31 8.26 -3.29 -31.41
CA GLN A 31 8.90 -2.89 -30.16
C GLN A 31 7.86 -2.68 -29.04
N VAL A 32 6.77 -1.96 -29.33
CA VAL A 32 5.72 -1.70 -28.33
C VAL A 32 5.08 -3.00 -27.86
N VAL A 33 4.69 -3.87 -28.79
CA VAL A 33 3.98 -5.11 -28.47
C VAL A 33 4.88 -6.14 -27.79
N ASN A 34 6.13 -6.29 -28.25
CA ASN A 34 7.00 -7.35 -27.75
C ASN A 34 7.83 -6.93 -26.52
N GLU A 35 8.08 -5.64 -26.32
CA GLU A 35 8.92 -5.17 -25.21
C GLU A 35 8.14 -4.31 -24.23
N LYS A 36 7.53 -3.22 -24.70
CA LYS A 36 6.98 -2.18 -23.82
C LYS A 36 5.75 -2.66 -23.07
N VAL A 37 4.81 -3.31 -23.76
CA VAL A 37 3.58 -3.84 -23.15
C VAL A 37 3.90 -4.90 -22.07
N PRO A 38 4.75 -5.91 -22.33
CA PRO A 38 5.19 -6.86 -21.29
C PRO A 38 5.89 -6.20 -20.10
N GLN A 39 6.72 -5.18 -20.34
CA GLN A 39 7.38 -4.42 -19.28
C GLN A 39 6.36 -3.69 -18.39
N ILE A 40 5.34 -3.06 -18.98
CA ILE A 40 4.25 -2.41 -18.24
C ILE A 40 3.49 -3.44 -17.40
N TYR A 41 3.15 -4.61 -17.98
CA TYR A 41 2.47 -5.67 -17.23
C TYR A 41 3.30 -6.18 -16.04
N THR A 42 4.60 -6.37 -16.25
CA THR A 42 5.55 -6.77 -15.20
C THR A 42 5.59 -5.74 -14.07
N LYS A 43 5.71 -4.45 -14.41
CA LYS A 43 5.69 -3.36 -13.44
C LYS A 43 4.36 -3.26 -12.70
N ALA A 44 3.24 -3.44 -13.39
CA ALA A 44 1.92 -3.49 -12.77
C ALA A 44 1.81 -4.66 -11.77
N ALA A 45 2.41 -5.82 -12.07
CA ALA A 45 2.45 -6.95 -11.15
C ALA A 45 3.33 -6.69 -9.91
N GLU A 46 4.46 -6.01 -10.07
CA GLU A 46 5.28 -5.54 -8.95
C GLU A 46 4.52 -4.56 -8.06
N MET A 47 3.76 -3.63 -8.65
CA MET A 47 2.92 -2.68 -7.91
C MET A 47 1.87 -3.38 -7.05
N ARG A 48 1.25 -4.46 -7.54
CA ARG A 48 0.30 -5.25 -6.72
C ARG A 48 0.94 -5.80 -5.45
N LYS A 49 2.20 -6.26 -5.53
CA LYS A 49 2.94 -6.73 -4.34
C LYS A 49 3.20 -5.59 -3.35
N LEU A 50 3.47 -4.39 -3.84
CA LEU A 50 3.65 -3.21 -2.99
C LEU A 50 2.34 -2.84 -2.28
N TYR A 51 1.21 -2.84 -2.99
CA TYR A 51 -0.10 -2.58 -2.38
C TYR A 51 -0.44 -3.59 -1.29
N GLN A 52 -0.17 -4.88 -1.49
CA GLN A 52 -0.34 -5.88 -0.43
C GLN A 52 0.49 -5.57 0.82
N LYS A 53 1.73 -5.08 0.66
CA LYS A 53 2.55 -4.66 1.82
C LYS A 53 1.96 -3.45 2.54
N ILE A 54 1.36 -2.52 1.80
CA ILE A 54 0.69 -1.36 2.36
C ILE A 54 -0.55 -1.79 3.15
N ASP A 55 -1.37 -2.70 2.61
CA ASP A 55 -2.55 -3.23 3.28
C ASP A 55 -2.19 -3.95 4.58
N LEU A 56 -1.11 -4.75 4.57
CA LEU A 56 -0.59 -5.43 5.77
C LEU A 56 -0.11 -4.42 6.82
N LEU A 57 0.57 -3.36 6.40
CA LEU A 57 1.00 -2.28 7.30
C LEU A 57 -0.19 -1.54 7.91
N GLU A 58 -1.23 -1.27 7.12
CA GLU A 58 -2.44 -0.63 7.62
C GLU A 58 -3.14 -1.52 8.66
N ALA A 59 -3.27 -2.82 8.38
CA ALA A 59 -3.84 -3.79 9.32
C ALA A 59 -3.03 -3.87 10.62
N PHE A 60 -1.71 -3.86 10.52
CA PHE A 60 -0.81 -3.85 11.66
C PHE A 60 -1.00 -2.60 12.52
N VAL A 61 -0.96 -1.41 11.91
CA VAL A 61 -1.16 -0.12 12.60
C VAL A 61 -2.52 -0.10 13.31
N LYS A 62 -3.58 -0.57 12.64
CA LYS A 62 -4.92 -0.71 13.25
C LYS A 62 -4.90 -1.61 14.48
N LYS A 63 -4.22 -2.76 14.43
CA LYS A 63 -4.12 -3.66 15.58
C LYS A 63 -3.38 -2.99 16.75
N VAL A 64 -2.23 -2.38 16.49
CA VAL A 64 -1.46 -1.67 17.53
C VAL A 64 -2.30 -0.56 18.16
N GLY A 65 -3.04 0.20 17.37
CA GLY A 65 -3.94 1.24 17.87
C GLY A 65 -5.03 0.66 18.79
N GLY A 66 -5.62 -0.47 18.44
CA GLY A 66 -6.60 -1.17 19.29
C GLY A 66 -5.99 -1.67 20.60
N ASP A 67 -4.81 -2.29 20.55
CA ASP A 67 -4.11 -2.81 21.73
C ASP A 67 -3.70 -1.67 22.70
N VAL A 68 -3.28 -0.52 22.17
CA VAL A 68 -2.99 0.68 22.97
C VAL A 68 -4.25 1.25 23.62
N ALA A 69 -5.36 1.34 22.88
CA ALA A 69 -6.62 1.84 23.43
C ALA A 69 -7.15 0.96 24.57
N LEU A 70 -7.07 -0.38 24.42
CA LEU A 70 -7.44 -1.32 25.49
C LEU A 70 -6.56 -1.13 26.73
N MET A 71 -5.25 -0.94 26.54
CA MET A 71 -4.33 -0.69 27.64
C MET A 71 -4.61 0.65 28.34
N GLU A 72 -4.95 1.71 27.61
CA GLU A 72 -5.37 2.99 28.20
C GLU A 72 -6.63 2.85 29.07
N GLU A 73 -7.61 2.06 28.62
CA GLU A 73 -8.83 1.78 29.39
C GLU A 73 -8.51 1.02 30.69
N GLN A 74 -7.68 -0.02 30.60
CA GLN A 74 -7.23 -0.80 31.77
C GLN A 74 -6.48 0.07 32.79
N VAL A 75 -5.57 0.94 32.33
CA VAL A 75 -4.84 1.87 33.20
C VAL A 75 -5.82 2.85 33.87
N THR A 76 -6.78 3.40 33.13
CA THR A 76 -7.80 4.31 33.68
C THR A 76 -8.68 3.62 34.74
N GLN A 77 -9.07 2.37 34.49
CA GLN A 77 -9.85 1.57 35.45
C GLN A 77 -9.03 1.26 36.71
N ALA A 78 -7.74 0.94 36.55
CA ALA A 78 -6.85 0.70 37.69
C ALA A 78 -6.61 1.99 38.50
N GLU A 79 -6.42 3.15 37.86
CA GLU A 79 -6.32 4.46 38.52
C GLU A 79 -7.56 4.76 39.38
N THR A 80 -8.74 4.44 38.86
CA THR A 80 -10.03 4.65 39.55
C THR A 80 -10.16 3.73 40.77
N ASN A 81 -9.70 2.49 40.67
CA ASN A 81 -9.91 1.46 41.71
C ASN A 81 -8.79 1.41 42.76
N LEU A 82 -7.55 1.79 42.41
CA LEU A 82 -6.35 1.56 43.23
C LEU A 82 -5.50 2.82 43.49
N GLY A 83 -5.91 3.98 42.96
CA GLY A 83 -5.20 5.26 43.11
C GLY A 83 -4.29 5.59 41.92
N THR A 84 -3.84 6.85 41.85
CA THR A 84 -3.20 7.44 40.66
C THR A 84 -1.87 6.77 40.29
N PHE A 85 -1.73 6.33 39.04
CA PHE A 85 -0.47 5.82 38.50
C PHE A 85 0.55 6.95 38.25
N PRO A 86 1.86 6.64 38.16
CA PRO A 86 2.89 7.63 37.90
C PRO A 86 2.71 8.30 36.53
N ASN A 87 2.70 9.64 36.55
CA ASN A 87 2.49 10.56 35.42
C ASN A 87 3.30 10.28 34.11
N PRO A 88 4.53 9.71 34.14
CA PRO A 88 5.29 9.41 32.93
C PRO A 88 4.66 8.34 32.03
N LEU A 89 4.04 7.30 32.60
CA LEU A 89 3.40 6.24 31.81
C LEU A 89 2.17 6.80 31.07
N LYS A 90 1.41 7.65 31.76
CA LYS A 90 0.25 8.34 31.19
C LYS A 90 0.61 9.19 29.95
N LYS A 91 1.72 9.92 30.02
CA LYS A 91 2.21 10.72 28.88
C LYS A 91 2.61 9.87 27.67
N ILE A 92 3.18 8.69 27.91
CA ILE A 92 3.58 7.79 26.82
C ILE A 92 2.33 7.26 26.10
N PHE A 93 1.32 6.78 26.84
CA PHE A 93 0.08 6.29 26.22
C PHE A 93 -0.67 7.39 25.47
N GLN A 94 -0.83 8.57 26.09
CA GLN A 94 -1.48 9.72 25.46
C GLN A 94 -0.81 10.17 24.16
N ASN A 95 0.53 10.12 24.10
CA ASN A 95 1.26 10.47 22.88
C ASN A 95 1.08 9.43 21.77
N LEU A 96 0.90 8.16 22.14
CA LEU A 96 0.65 7.08 21.19
C LEU A 96 -0.79 7.14 20.66
N SER A 97 -1.80 7.34 21.51
CA SER A 97 -3.20 7.50 21.08
C SER A 97 -3.47 8.79 20.31
N ALA A 98 -2.67 9.84 20.51
CA ALA A 98 -2.77 11.09 19.75
C ALA A 98 -2.12 11.05 18.35
N SER A 99 -1.42 9.97 17.99
CA SER A 99 -0.79 9.88 16.67
C SER A 99 -1.85 9.67 15.57
N PRO A 100 -1.84 10.45 14.47
CA PRO A 100 -2.87 10.39 13.42
C PRO A 100 -2.91 9.05 12.65
N LEU A 101 -1.92 8.18 12.88
CA LEU A 101 -1.87 6.82 12.35
C LEU A 101 -2.79 5.85 13.11
N PHE A 102 -3.08 6.14 14.38
CA PHE A 102 -3.93 5.28 15.21
C PHE A 102 -5.30 5.95 15.35
N SER A 103 -6.21 5.63 14.43
CA SER A 103 -7.61 6.04 14.57
C SER A 103 -8.29 5.12 15.59
N PRO A 104 -8.78 5.62 16.74
CA PRO A 104 -9.48 4.78 17.69
C PRO A 104 -10.81 4.34 17.05
N THR A 105 -10.92 3.05 16.75
CA THR A 105 -12.23 2.44 16.46
C THR A 105 -12.97 2.39 17.79
N LYS A 106 -14.02 3.20 17.93
CA LYS A 106 -14.84 3.26 19.16
C LYS A 106 -15.43 1.87 19.43
N ALA A 107 -14.75 1.07 20.24
CA ALA A 107 -15.34 -0.13 20.82
C ALA A 107 -16.45 0.33 21.78
N ALA A 108 -17.66 -0.17 21.55
CA ALA A 108 -18.82 0.16 22.36
C ALA A 108 -18.58 -0.29 23.81
N ALA A 109 -18.64 0.66 24.74
CA ALA A 109 -18.50 0.41 26.17
C ALA A 109 -19.61 -0.52 26.66
N SER A 110 -19.23 -1.69 27.18
CA SER A 110 -20.13 -2.61 27.87
C SER A 110 -19.96 -2.46 29.38
N PRO A 111 -21.03 -2.20 30.17
CA PRO A 111 -20.92 -2.07 31.60
C PRO A 111 -20.93 -3.46 32.25
N ARG A 112 -19.81 -3.89 32.85
CA ARG A 112 -19.85 -5.05 33.76
C ARG A 112 -18.92 -4.86 34.96
N THR A 113 -19.56 -4.52 36.07
CA THR A 113 -19.02 -4.55 37.44
C THR A 113 -18.79 -5.99 37.87
N GLN A 114 -17.63 -6.57 37.54
CA GLN A 114 -17.13 -7.77 38.20
C GLN A 114 -15.63 -7.60 38.44
N GLN A 115 -15.17 -7.89 39.65
CA GLN A 115 -13.77 -7.83 40.06
C GLN A 115 -12.91 -8.62 39.07
N VAL A 116 -12.15 -7.93 38.22
CA VAL A 116 -11.36 -8.58 37.17
C VAL A 116 -9.98 -8.91 37.73
N ARG A 117 -9.73 -10.20 37.93
CA ARG A 117 -8.39 -10.77 38.03
C ARG A 117 -7.60 -10.30 36.80
N HIS A 118 -6.56 -9.49 37.02
CA HIS A 118 -5.76 -8.91 35.94
C HIS A 118 -5.19 -10.01 35.02
N GLU A 119 -5.73 -10.11 33.80
CA GLU A 119 -5.19 -10.94 32.74
C GLU A 119 -4.32 -10.05 31.84
N PRO A 120 -3.03 -10.37 31.65
CA PRO A 120 -2.16 -9.55 30.83
C PRO A 120 -2.69 -9.49 29.39
N PRO A 121 -2.75 -8.29 28.78
CA PRO A 121 -3.21 -8.15 27.40
C PRO A 121 -2.31 -8.97 26.45
N THR A 122 -2.93 -9.64 25.48
CA THR A 122 -2.22 -10.47 24.51
C THR A 122 -1.42 -9.56 23.58
N VAL A 123 -0.10 -9.57 23.73
CA VAL A 123 0.80 -8.75 22.91
C VAL A 123 0.79 -9.26 21.46
N PHE A 124 0.61 -8.34 20.50
CA PHE A 124 0.66 -8.67 19.08
C PHE A 124 2.07 -9.12 18.67
N LYS A 125 2.14 -10.10 17.77
CA LYS A 125 3.41 -10.47 17.13
C LYS A 125 3.51 -9.79 15.78
N THR A 126 4.62 -9.10 15.54
CA THR A 126 4.89 -8.46 14.24
C THR A 126 4.98 -9.50 13.12
N GLU A 127 5.39 -10.73 13.45
CA GLU A 127 5.47 -11.87 12.52
C GLU A 127 4.12 -12.23 11.89
N ASP A 128 3.00 -11.98 12.59
CA ASP A 128 1.66 -12.27 12.09
C ASP A 128 1.25 -11.34 10.92
N PHE A 129 1.92 -10.18 10.81
CA PHE A 129 1.63 -9.15 9.80
C PHE A 129 2.74 -9.01 8.76
N PHE A 130 3.98 -9.33 9.15
CA PHE A 130 5.15 -9.32 8.28
C PHE A 130 5.91 -10.63 8.43
N PRO A 131 5.42 -11.74 7.83
CA PRO A 131 6.17 -12.97 7.81
C PRO A 131 7.52 -12.71 7.15
N THR A 132 8.62 -13.02 7.86
CA THR A 132 9.96 -12.95 7.31
C THR A 132 10.04 -13.93 6.14
N SER A 133 9.92 -13.40 4.92
CA SER A 133 10.18 -14.17 3.70
C SER A 133 11.65 -14.61 3.75
N SER A 134 11.89 -15.87 4.11
CA SER A 134 13.17 -16.56 3.87
C SER A 134 13.33 -16.84 2.38
#